data_AF-A0A7C1NXT9-F1
#
_entry.id   AF-A0A7C1NXT9-F1
#
_cell.length_a   1.000
_cell.length_b   1.000
_cell.length_c   1.000
_cell.angle_alpha   90.00
_cell.angle_beta   90.00
_cell.angle_gamma   90.00
#
_symmetry.space_group_name_H-M   'P 1'
#
loop_
_entity.id
_entity.type
_entity.pdbx_description
1 polymer ?
#
loop_
_entity_poly.entity_id
_entity_poly.type
_entity_poly.pdbx_seq_one_letter_code
_entity_poly.pdbx_strand_id
1 'polypeptide(L)'
;MFPLTDEFIERLIFAMEDQKHRFIVDFNTGDILSSDDDLPDYLEIPLWRQIEGFSLMEKFVSKLRNPLHREPLHSVLSSGKGVFRNFKDALKKNGQLERLWLSFKEKEMRRIVRDWYNEQRELKGLQRLGPEPEETEELLLSDFTIKPGSKEYLEAVIELDRQAMLENIENLRPEKIEELYRNKRSLLPAPLDKRSLLLVIETPEGELAGFAWGVETENQLDSSAEMRLVQLAVARNLRGLGLGKLLLHHFVQETGSLGMCRLVAELSGPALKLAAFFKKLGFVNSSVVMALDLDNRKEA
;
A
#
# COMPACT_ATOMS: atom_id res chain seq x y z
N MET A 1 2.75 26.24 27.96
CA MET A 1 2.96 25.53 26.69
C MET A 1 1.68 25.55 25.90
N PHE A 2 1.74 26.10 24.69
CA PHE A 2 0.64 26.22 23.74
C PHE A 2 0.14 24.84 23.25
N PRO A 3 -1.11 24.70 22.78
CA PRO A 3 -1.64 23.45 22.25
C PRO A 3 -1.01 23.08 20.90
N LEU A 4 -0.76 21.78 20.67
CA LEU A 4 -0.33 21.28 19.37
C LEU A 4 -1.54 21.11 18.44
N THR A 5 -1.90 22.16 17.71
CA THR A 5 -2.98 22.16 16.71
C THR A 5 -2.44 21.82 15.32
N ASP A 6 -3.31 21.34 14.42
CA ASP A 6 -2.93 21.06 13.03
C ASP A 6 -2.40 22.30 12.31
N GLU A 7 -3.03 23.46 12.54
CA GLU A 7 -2.58 24.74 11.99
C GLU A 7 -1.14 25.07 12.43
N PHE A 8 -0.81 24.85 13.70
CA PHE A 8 0.54 25.06 14.20
C PHE A 8 1.53 24.08 13.56
N ILE A 9 1.17 22.81 13.45
CA ILE A 9 2.01 21.79 12.81
C ILE A 9 2.32 22.19 11.37
N GLU A 10 1.33 22.61 10.60
CA GLU A 10 1.50 23.03 9.19
C GLU A 10 2.42 24.25 9.06
N ARG A 11 2.21 25.28 9.92
CA ARG A 11 3.09 26.46 9.96
C ARG A 11 4.53 26.10 10.33
N LEU A 12 4.72 25.19 11.29
CA LEU A 12 6.05 24.75 11.72
C LEU A 12 6.75 23.93 10.64
N ILE A 13 6.02 23.03 9.95
CA ILE A 13 6.53 22.30 8.80
C ILE A 13 7.00 23.27 7.72
N PHE A 14 6.20 24.30 7.41
CA PHE A 14 6.59 25.33 6.45
C PHE A 14 7.89 26.04 6.86
N ALA A 15 8.01 26.43 8.13
CA ALA A 15 9.22 27.06 8.67
C ALA A 15 10.45 26.13 8.62
N MET A 16 10.26 24.82 8.88
CA MET A 16 11.32 23.81 8.74
C MET A 16 11.80 23.70 7.28
N GLU A 17 10.89 23.72 6.31
CA GLU A 17 11.26 23.59 4.90
C GLU A 17 11.94 24.83 4.32
N ASP A 18 11.75 26.00 4.94
CA ASP A 18 12.44 27.22 4.56
C ASP A 18 13.88 27.24 5.09
N GLN A 19 14.78 26.70 4.28
CA GLN A 19 16.21 26.63 4.57
C GLN A 19 16.95 27.98 4.40
N LYS A 20 16.26 29.08 4.06
CA LYS A 20 16.89 30.40 3.87
C LYS A 20 16.83 31.26 5.12
N HIS A 21 15.79 31.09 5.91
CA HIS A 21 15.56 31.88 7.11
C HIS A 21 15.69 30.98 8.35
N ARG A 22 15.95 31.60 9.50
CA ARG A 22 16.01 30.91 10.79
C ARG A 22 14.78 31.28 11.58
N PHE A 23 14.09 30.26 12.09
CA PHE A 23 12.87 30.44 12.87
C PHE A 23 13.02 29.88 14.28
N ILE A 24 12.30 30.49 15.20
CA ILE A 24 12.16 30.07 16.61
C ILE A 24 10.67 30.06 16.97
N VAL A 25 10.31 29.36 18.04
CA VAL A 25 8.93 29.30 18.54
C VAL A 25 8.87 29.93 19.93
N ASP A 26 7.97 30.89 20.14
CA ASP A 26 7.65 31.41 21.47
C ASP A 26 7.04 30.30 22.31
N PHE A 27 7.64 30.00 23.47
CA PHE A 27 7.22 28.90 24.33
C PHE A 27 5.81 29.05 24.91
N ASN A 28 5.39 30.29 25.13
CA ASN A 28 4.14 30.63 25.79
C ASN A 28 3.00 30.71 24.79
N THR A 29 3.22 31.34 23.64
CA THR A 29 2.17 31.58 22.64
C THR A 29 2.13 30.53 21.54
N GLY A 30 3.27 29.92 21.20
CA GLY A 30 3.41 29.06 20.03
C GLY A 30 3.62 29.84 18.73
N ASP A 31 3.96 31.13 18.81
CA ASP A 31 4.23 31.92 17.61
C ASP A 31 5.59 31.55 17.00
N ILE A 32 5.59 31.34 15.68
CA ILE A 32 6.81 31.10 14.90
C ILE A 32 7.35 32.45 14.43
N LEU A 33 8.55 32.80 14.89
CA LEU A 33 9.18 34.11 14.75
C LEU A 33 10.58 33.98 14.10
N SER A 34 11.16 35.09 13.67
CA SER A 34 12.52 35.09 13.13
C SER A 34 13.53 34.92 14.26
N SER A 35 14.65 34.25 14.00
CA SER A 35 15.73 34.11 14.98
C SER A 35 16.43 35.44 15.33
N ASP A 36 16.20 36.50 14.56
CA ASP A 36 16.72 37.84 14.85
C ASP A 36 15.90 38.56 15.94
N ASP A 37 14.76 38.00 16.35
CA ASP A 37 13.91 38.54 17.41
C ASP A 37 14.47 38.17 18.80
N ASP A 38 14.67 39.17 19.67
CA ASP A 38 15.27 38.99 21.00
C ASP A 38 14.21 38.45 21.99
N LEU A 39 14.12 37.12 22.09
CA LEU A 39 13.17 36.41 22.94
C LEU A 39 13.87 35.70 24.10
N PRO A 40 13.43 35.91 25.36
CA PRO A 40 14.04 35.27 26.52
C PRO A 40 13.68 33.78 26.66
N ASP A 41 12.47 33.36 26.24
CA ASP A 41 11.98 31.98 26.34
C ASP A 41 11.48 31.47 24.98
N TYR A 42 12.41 31.00 24.15
CA TYR A 42 12.11 30.41 22.85
C TYR A 42 12.47 28.92 22.78
N LEU A 43 11.89 28.24 21.80
CA LEU A 43 12.21 26.89 21.39
C LEU A 43 12.83 26.93 19.99
N GLU A 44 13.95 26.24 19.80
CA GLU A 44 14.47 25.99 18.46
C GLU A 44 13.53 25.04 17.69
N ILE A 45 13.26 25.33 16.43
CA ILE A 45 12.46 24.44 15.57
C ILE A 45 13.25 23.15 15.23
N PRO A 46 12.56 22.06 14.84
CA PRO A 46 13.24 20.85 14.42
C PRO A 46 14.23 21.11 13.27
N LEU A 47 15.42 20.51 13.36
CA LEU A 47 16.45 20.66 12.34
C LEU A 47 16.02 20.02 11.03
N TRP A 48 15.99 20.81 9.95
CA TRP A 48 15.63 20.33 8.62
C TRP A 48 16.55 20.90 7.54
N ARG A 49 17.55 20.12 7.13
CA ARG A 49 18.49 20.47 6.07
C ARG A 49 18.35 19.51 4.90
N GLN A 50 19.19 19.69 3.89
CA GLN A 50 19.21 18.83 2.71
C GLN A 50 19.46 17.36 3.06
N ILE A 51 20.24 17.07 4.10
CA ILE A 51 20.52 15.68 4.49
C ILE A 51 19.27 14.99 5.06
N GLU A 52 18.50 15.68 5.91
CA GLU A 52 17.24 15.15 6.44
C GLU A 52 16.20 14.97 5.30
N GLY A 53 16.15 15.92 4.35
CA GLY A 53 15.32 15.80 3.15
C GLY A 53 15.71 14.63 2.23
N PHE A 54 17.01 14.34 2.10
CA PHE A 54 17.50 13.18 1.34
C PHE A 54 17.19 11.87 2.06
N SER A 55 17.42 11.79 3.37
CA SER A 55 17.07 10.62 4.17
C SER A 55 15.57 10.31 4.14
N LEU A 56 14.72 11.34 4.06
CA LEU A 56 13.29 11.15 3.85
C LEU A 56 13.00 10.47 2.49
N MET A 57 13.68 10.88 1.42
CA MET A 57 13.55 10.23 0.11
C MET A 57 14.03 8.78 0.13
N GLU A 58 15.17 8.51 0.76
CA GLU A 58 15.67 7.13 0.93
C GLU A 58 14.68 6.26 1.70
N LYS A 59 14.13 6.80 2.79
CA LYS A 59 13.13 6.10 3.61
C LYS A 59 11.88 5.77 2.79
N PHE A 60 11.39 6.70 1.97
CA PHE A 60 10.27 6.45 1.06
C PHE A 60 10.58 5.30 0.09
N VAL A 61 11.71 5.39 -0.63
CA VAL A 61 12.11 4.38 -1.62
C VAL A 61 12.29 3.00 -0.97
N SER A 62 12.82 2.95 0.25
CA SER A 62 12.98 1.68 0.99
C SER A 62 11.65 1.01 1.34
N LYS A 63 10.57 1.79 1.54
CA LYS A 63 9.22 1.29 1.84
C LYS A 63 8.49 0.82 0.58
N LEU A 64 8.89 1.25 -0.61
CA LEU A 64 8.28 0.82 -1.87
C LEU A 64 8.57 -0.66 -2.12
N ARG A 65 7.52 -1.47 -2.17
CA ARG A 65 7.62 -2.91 -2.47
C ARG A 65 7.68 -3.20 -3.97
N ASN A 66 7.20 -2.28 -4.79
CA ASN A 66 7.07 -2.47 -6.23
C ASN A 66 8.35 -2.07 -6.97
N PRO A 67 9.04 -3.01 -7.64
CA PRO A 67 10.27 -2.71 -8.37
C PRO A 67 10.08 -1.63 -9.44
N LEU A 68 8.91 -1.58 -10.10
CA LEU A 68 8.62 -0.59 -11.16
C LEU A 68 8.71 0.86 -10.66
N HIS A 69 8.44 1.09 -9.37
CA HIS A 69 8.56 2.42 -8.76
C HIS A 69 9.88 2.59 -8.01
N ARG A 70 10.31 1.52 -7.33
CA ARG A 70 11.50 1.53 -6.50
C ARG A 70 12.77 1.73 -7.33
N GLU A 71 12.92 1.02 -8.44
CA GLU A 71 14.15 1.02 -9.23
C GLU A 71 14.45 2.39 -9.88
N PRO A 72 13.49 3.07 -10.54
CA PRO A 72 13.73 4.40 -11.08
C PRO A 72 14.11 5.42 -10.00
N LEU A 73 13.40 5.42 -8.87
CA LEU A 73 13.67 6.35 -7.76
C LEU A 73 15.02 6.04 -7.08
N HIS A 74 15.34 4.75 -6.88
CA HIS A 74 16.62 4.34 -6.34
C HIS A 74 17.78 4.78 -7.25
N SER A 75 17.65 4.61 -8.57
CA SER A 75 18.64 5.07 -9.55
C SER A 75 18.88 6.58 -9.45
N VAL A 76 17.81 7.36 -9.26
CA VAL A 76 17.91 8.81 -9.02
C VAL A 76 18.69 9.11 -7.74
N LEU A 77 18.43 8.41 -6.64
CA LEU A 77 19.15 8.61 -5.38
C LEU A 77 20.65 8.27 -5.50
N SER A 78 20.98 7.24 -6.28
CA SER A 78 22.37 6.85 -6.57
C SER A 78 23.12 7.79 -7.53
N SER A 79 22.44 8.72 -8.21
CA SER A 79 23.05 9.56 -9.25
C SER A 79 23.96 10.69 -8.72
N GLY A 80 23.87 11.04 -7.44
CA GLY A 80 24.73 12.00 -6.75
C GLY A 80 24.59 13.48 -7.15
N LYS A 81 24.03 13.81 -8.33
CA LYS A 81 23.81 15.20 -8.79
C LYS A 81 22.36 15.46 -9.15
N GLY A 82 21.83 16.59 -8.66
CA GLY A 82 20.47 17.03 -8.99
C GLY A 82 19.37 16.11 -8.46
N VAL A 83 19.67 15.31 -7.43
CA VAL A 83 18.79 14.26 -6.87
C VAL A 83 17.39 14.79 -6.60
N PHE A 84 17.25 15.91 -5.88
CA PHE A 84 15.95 16.47 -5.53
C PHE A 84 15.07 16.81 -6.73
N ARG A 85 15.65 17.40 -7.79
CA ARG A 85 14.92 17.75 -9.00
C ARG A 85 14.54 16.49 -9.77
N ASN A 86 15.51 15.62 -10.01
CA ASN A 86 15.32 14.38 -10.76
C ASN A 86 14.32 13.45 -10.06
N PHE A 87 14.27 13.47 -8.72
CA PHE A 87 13.33 12.70 -7.92
C PHE A 87 11.90 13.21 -8.13
N LYS A 88 11.69 14.53 -8.05
CA LYS A 88 10.40 15.16 -8.37
C LYS A 88 9.99 14.88 -9.83
N ASP A 89 10.92 14.95 -10.77
CA ASP A 89 10.65 14.67 -12.18
C ASP A 89 10.28 13.20 -12.41
N ALA A 90 10.86 12.26 -11.65
CA ALA A 90 10.50 10.85 -11.69
C ALA A 90 9.10 10.60 -11.10
N LEU A 91 8.75 11.29 -10.00
CA LEU A 91 7.41 11.20 -9.40
C LEU A 91 6.32 11.71 -10.35
N LYS A 92 6.54 12.87 -10.99
CA LYS A 92 5.56 13.49 -11.91
C LYS A 92 5.16 12.62 -13.10
N LYS A 93 5.97 11.62 -13.46
CA LYS A 93 5.65 10.65 -14.51
C LYS A 93 4.52 9.70 -14.11
N ASN A 94 4.22 9.60 -12.82
CA ASN A 94 3.17 8.76 -12.26
C ASN A 94 2.46 9.51 -11.13
N GLY A 95 1.31 10.11 -11.43
CA GLY A 95 0.55 10.92 -10.46
C GLY A 95 0.19 10.18 -9.17
N GLN A 96 -0.04 8.86 -9.23
CA GLN A 96 -0.30 8.08 -8.03
C GLN A 96 0.94 7.94 -7.15
N LEU A 97 2.11 7.72 -7.76
CA LEU A 97 3.40 7.66 -7.05
C LEU A 97 3.77 9.02 -6.44
N GLU A 98 3.45 10.13 -7.11
CA GLU A 98 3.60 11.47 -6.56
C GLU A 98 2.71 11.69 -5.34
N ARG A 99 1.44 11.30 -5.38
CA ARG A 99 0.52 11.39 -4.22
C ARG A 99 1.02 10.56 -3.04
N LEU A 100 1.50 9.33 -3.30
CA LEU A 100 2.13 8.48 -2.28
C LEU A 100 3.31 9.16 -1.60
N TRP A 101 4.16 9.82 -2.39
CA TRP A 101 5.28 10.58 -1.85
C TRP A 101 4.80 11.76 -1.00
N LEU A 102 3.81 12.52 -1.45
CA LEU A 102 3.28 13.67 -0.72
C LEU A 102 2.68 13.26 0.63
N SER A 103 1.82 12.23 0.65
CA SER A 103 1.24 11.70 1.89
C SER A 103 2.31 11.11 2.81
N PHE A 104 3.28 10.36 2.27
CA PHE A 104 4.40 9.85 3.05
C PHE A 104 5.22 10.98 3.69
N LYS A 105 5.57 12.00 2.89
CA LYS A 105 6.30 13.18 3.37
C LYS A 105 5.52 13.87 4.47
N GLU A 106 4.23 14.11 4.27
CA GLU A 106 3.38 14.77 5.27
C GLU A 106 3.35 13.98 6.58
N LYS A 107 3.08 12.66 6.53
CA LYS A 107 3.08 11.78 7.71
C LYS A 107 4.40 11.84 8.48
N GLU A 108 5.52 11.79 7.77
CA GLU A 108 6.84 11.83 8.39
C GLU A 108 7.18 13.22 8.96
N MET A 109 6.79 14.31 8.29
CA MET A 109 6.98 15.69 8.78
C MET A 109 6.14 15.98 10.02
N ARG A 110 4.86 15.59 10.01
CA ARG A 110 3.97 15.69 11.19
C ARG A 110 4.54 14.91 12.36
N ARG A 111 5.05 13.70 12.12
CA ARG A 111 5.71 12.88 13.15
C ARG A 111 6.94 13.56 13.73
N ILE A 112 7.82 14.15 12.91
CA ILE A 112 8.99 14.89 13.39
C ILE A 112 8.59 16.05 14.30
N VAL A 113 7.58 16.84 13.89
CA VAL A 113 7.06 17.94 14.71
C VAL A 113 6.51 17.43 16.04
N ARG A 114 5.74 16.34 16.01
CA ARG A 114 5.14 15.76 17.22
C ARG A 114 6.19 15.19 18.17
N ASP A 115 7.21 14.52 17.63
CA ASP A 115 8.36 14.01 18.39
C ASP A 115 9.12 15.17 19.05
N TRP A 116 9.46 16.21 18.29
CA TRP A 116 10.06 17.44 18.82
C TRP A 116 9.19 18.08 19.91
N TYR A 117 7.90 18.25 19.68
CA TYR A 117 7.00 18.88 20.65
C TYR A 117 6.93 18.07 21.95
N ASN A 118 6.93 16.73 21.85
CA ASN A 118 7.01 15.85 23.01
C ASN A 118 8.34 15.98 23.76
N GLU A 119 9.46 16.10 23.06
CA GLU A 119 10.77 16.37 23.69
C GLU A 119 10.75 17.70 24.45
N GLN A 120 10.19 18.76 23.86
CA GLN A 120 10.06 20.06 24.52
C GLN A 120 9.14 20.00 25.76
N ARG A 121 8.08 19.19 25.72
CA ARG A 121 7.21 18.94 26.89
C ARG A 121 7.98 18.28 28.02
N GLU A 122 8.71 17.22 27.72
CA GLU A 122 9.48 16.47 28.71
C GLU A 122 10.57 17.31 29.37
N LEU A 123 11.30 18.11 28.58
CA LEU A 123 12.31 19.05 29.09
C LEU A 123 11.71 20.07 30.07
N LYS A 124 10.41 20.35 29.96
CA LYS A 124 9.65 21.25 30.84
C LYS A 124 8.85 20.50 31.91
N GLY A 125 9.07 19.20 32.09
CA GLY A 125 8.42 18.38 33.11
C GLY A 125 6.95 18.02 32.82
N LEU A 126 6.50 18.17 31.57
CA LEU A 126 5.14 17.84 31.14
C LEU A 126 5.09 16.42 30.55
N GLN A 127 3.94 15.76 30.68
CA GLN A 127 3.71 14.45 30.08
C GLN A 127 3.64 14.55 28.54
N ARG A 128 4.16 13.53 27.85
CA ARG A 128 4.01 13.35 26.39
C ARG A 128 2.53 13.32 25.99
N LEU A 129 2.26 13.76 24.78
CA LEU A 129 1.01 13.46 24.11
C LEU A 129 0.94 11.96 23.77
N GLY A 130 -0.26 11.39 23.79
CA GLY A 130 -0.49 10.02 23.35
C GLY A 130 -0.16 9.82 21.86
N PRO A 131 -0.03 8.56 21.39
CA PRO A 131 0.23 8.27 19.99
C PRO A 131 -0.91 8.79 19.11
N GLU A 132 -0.55 9.33 17.95
CA GLU A 132 -1.52 9.73 16.93
C GLU A 132 -2.06 8.48 16.20
N PRO A 133 -3.37 8.41 15.91
CA PRO A 133 -3.94 7.35 15.08
C PRO A 133 -3.31 7.33 13.67
N GLU A 134 -3.21 6.16 13.05
CA GLU A 134 -2.51 5.94 11.76
C GLU A 134 -3.29 6.47 10.52
N GLU A 135 -3.87 7.67 10.58
CA GLU A 135 -4.88 8.16 9.62
C GLU A 135 -4.35 8.37 8.17
N THR A 136 -3.07 8.65 7.97
CA THR A 136 -2.56 9.09 6.64
C THR A 136 -2.43 7.98 5.59
N GLU A 137 -2.25 6.72 6.00
CA GLU A 137 -2.26 5.58 5.06
C GLU A 137 -3.70 5.26 4.58
N GLU A 138 -4.71 5.59 5.39
CA GLU A 138 -6.11 5.45 5.03
C GLU A 138 -6.55 6.52 4.02
N LEU A 139 -6.02 7.75 4.11
CA LEU A 139 -6.29 8.85 3.17
C LEU A 139 -5.85 8.58 1.73
N LEU A 140 -4.77 7.82 1.51
CA LEU A 140 -4.36 7.41 0.16
C LEU A 140 -5.26 6.32 -0.42
N LEU A 141 -5.78 5.46 0.47
CA LEU A 141 -6.69 4.38 0.09
C LEU A 141 -8.11 4.89 -0.14
N SER A 142 -8.52 6.01 0.48
CA SER A 142 -9.85 6.61 0.27
C SER A 142 -10.07 7.17 -1.13
N ASP A 143 -8.99 7.49 -1.85
CA ASP A 143 -9.05 7.89 -3.27
C ASP A 143 -9.48 6.72 -4.17
N PHE A 144 -9.29 5.48 -3.72
CA PHE A 144 -9.71 4.30 -4.46
C PHE A 144 -11.12 3.90 -4.05
N THR A 145 -11.96 3.68 -5.04
CA THR A 145 -13.34 3.23 -4.77
C THR A 145 -13.46 1.74 -5.03
N ILE A 146 -13.93 0.99 -4.05
CA ILE A 146 -14.31 -0.41 -4.24
C ILE A 146 -15.78 -0.45 -4.64
N LYS A 147 -16.08 -1.17 -5.72
CA LYS A 147 -17.43 -1.37 -6.23
C LYS A 147 -17.69 -2.83 -6.59
N PRO A 148 -18.95 -3.27 -6.63
CA PRO A 148 -19.31 -4.51 -7.30
C PRO A 148 -18.87 -4.47 -8.77
N GLY A 149 -18.41 -5.60 -9.29
CA GLY A 149 -18.07 -5.74 -10.70
C GLY A 149 -19.28 -5.54 -11.60
N SER A 150 -19.03 -4.92 -12.75
CA SER A 150 -20.04 -4.67 -13.79
C SER A 150 -19.49 -5.07 -15.16
N LYS A 151 -20.34 -5.01 -16.20
CA LYS A 151 -19.93 -5.33 -17.58
C LYS A 151 -18.83 -4.40 -18.09
N GLU A 152 -18.75 -3.17 -17.59
CA GLU A 152 -17.77 -2.16 -18.00
C GLU A 152 -16.34 -2.57 -17.64
N TYR A 153 -16.16 -3.29 -16.52
CA TYR A 153 -14.84 -3.78 -16.08
C TYR A 153 -14.48 -5.14 -16.66
N LEU A 154 -15.42 -5.86 -17.28
CA LEU A 154 -15.25 -7.28 -17.56
C LEU A 154 -14.03 -7.56 -18.44
N GLU A 155 -13.82 -6.76 -19.49
CA GLU A 155 -12.67 -6.89 -20.38
C GLU A 155 -11.35 -6.66 -19.62
N ALA A 156 -11.27 -5.58 -18.85
CA ALA A 156 -10.10 -5.24 -18.04
C ALA A 156 -9.82 -6.28 -16.94
N VAL A 157 -10.87 -6.84 -16.33
CA VAL A 157 -10.78 -7.90 -15.32
C VAL A 157 -10.25 -9.18 -15.94
N ILE A 158 -10.75 -9.59 -17.11
CA ILE A 158 -10.28 -10.79 -17.81
C ILE A 158 -8.81 -10.64 -18.20
N GLU A 159 -8.43 -9.48 -18.73
CA GLU A 159 -7.03 -9.26 -19.11
C GLU A 159 -6.10 -9.22 -17.89
N LEU A 160 -6.51 -8.57 -16.79
CA LEU A 160 -5.73 -8.54 -15.57
C LEU A 160 -5.67 -9.93 -14.88
N ASP A 161 -6.74 -10.73 -14.92
CA ASP A 161 -6.75 -12.13 -14.46
C ASP A 161 -5.72 -12.95 -15.23
N ARG A 162 -5.77 -12.86 -16.56
CA ARG A 162 -4.85 -13.54 -17.46
C ARG A 162 -3.41 -13.17 -17.14
N GLN A 163 -3.09 -11.89 -17.07
CA GLN A 163 -1.75 -11.41 -16.73
C GLN A 163 -1.28 -11.92 -15.34
N ALA A 164 -2.12 -11.78 -14.31
CA ALA A 164 -1.78 -12.19 -12.94
C ALA A 164 -1.62 -13.71 -12.80
N MET A 165 -2.42 -14.50 -13.50
CA MET A 165 -2.28 -15.96 -13.51
C MET A 165 -0.96 -16.38 -14.14
N LEU A 166 -0.53 -15.74 -15.23
CA LEU A 166 0.70 -16.09 -15.93
C LEU A 166 1.95 -15.73 -15.13
N GLU A 167 1.92 -14.64 -14.37
CA GLU A 167 3.02 -14.28 -13.46
C GLU A 167 3.26 -15.30 -12.35
N ASN A 168 2.25 -16.10 -11.99
CA ASN A 168 2.36 -17.11 -10.94
C ASN A 168 2.95 -18.45 -11.42
N ILE A 169 3.27 -18.57 -12.71
CA ILE A 169 3.74 -19.83 -13.30
C ILE A 169 5.21 -19.69 -13.70
N GLU A 170 6.08 -20.40 -12.99
CA GLU A 170 7.50 -20.51 -13.35
C GLU A 170 7.71 -21.54 -14.47
N ASN A 171 8.63 -21.26 -15.40
CA ASN A 171 9.10 -22.19 -16.44
C ASN A 171 8.04 -22.75 -17.42
N LEU A 172 7.00 -21.98 -17.75
CA LEU A 172 6.00 -22.43 -18.72
C LEU A 172 6.45 -22.27 -20.18
N ARG A 173 6.15 -23.26 -21.01
CA ARG A 173 6.28 -23.14 -22.47
C ARG A 173 5.23 -22.15 -22.99
N PRO A 174 5.61 -21.11 -23.78
CA PRO A 174 4.69 -20.09 -24.28
C PRO A 174 3.46 -20.65 -24.99
N GLU A 175 3.64 -21.76 -25.71
CA GLU A 175 2.59 -22.39 -26.52
C GLU A 175 1.43 -23.00 -25.69
N LYS A 176 1.65 -23.30 -24.40
CA LYS A 176 0.62 -23.90 -23.52
C LYS A 176 -0.09 -22.90 -22.62
N ILE A 177 0.34 -21.63 -22.64
CA ILE A 177 -0.15 -20.57 -21.75
C ILE A 177 -1.67 -20.37 -21.92
N GLU A 178 -2.10 -20.13 -23.15
CA GLU A 178 -3.50 -19.79 -23.44
C GLU A 178 -4.43 -20.98 -23.22
N GLU A 179 -3.98 -22.19 -23.57
CA GLU A 179 -4.73 -23.41 -23.31
C GLU A 179 -4.92 -23.65 -21.80
N LEU A 180 -3.85 -23.48 -21.01
CA LEU A 180 -3.90 -23.66 -19.57
C LEU A 180 -4.79 -22.62 -18.87
N TYR A 181 -4.73 -21.36 -19.30
CA TYR A 181 -5.65 -20.31 -18.82
C TYR A 181 -7.11 -20.69 -19.10
N ARG A 182 -7.43 -21.02 -20.36
CA ARG A 182 -8.78 -21.44 -20.76
C ARG A 182 -9.26 -22.64 -19.96
N ASN A 183 -8.43 -23.66 -19.77
CA ASN A 183 -8.80 -24.87 -19.05
C ASN A 183 -9.07 -24.62 -17.56
N LYS A 184 -8.30 -23.73 -16.90
CA LYS A 184 -8.55 -23.38 -15.49
C LYS A 184 -9.80 -22.54 -15.29
N ARG A 185 -10.17 -21.71 -16.28
CA ARG A 185 -11.30 -20.78 -16.16
C ARG A 185 -12.61 -21.32 -16.75
N SER A 186 -12.56 -22.26 -17.69
CA SER A 186 -13.75 -22.80 -18.35
C SER A 186 -14.70 -23.57 -17.42
N LEU A 187 -14.19 -24.11 -16.32
CA LEU A 187 -14.97 -24.86 -15.33
C LEU A 187 -15.57 -23.97 -14.23
N LEU A 188 -15.26 -22.67 -14.23
CA LEU A 188 -15.71 -21.74 -13.20
C LEU A 188 -16.89 -20.90 -13.72
N PRO A 189 -17.85 -20.53 -12.85
CA PRO A 189 -18.84 -19.51 -13.17
C PRO A 189 -18.16 -18.23 -13.70
N ALA A 190 -18.75 -17.54 -14.68
CA ALA A 190 -18.18 -16.28 -15.16
C ALA A 190 -18.11 -15.22 -14.04
N PRO A 191 -17.24 -14.21 -14.10
CA PRO A 191 -17.10 -13.21 -13.03
C PRO A 191 -18.40 -12.46 -12.66
N LEU A 192 -19.33 -12.31 -13.60
CA LEU A 192 -20.65 -11.67 -13.38
C LEU A 192 -21.80 -12.69 -13.23
N ASP A 193 -21.50 -13.98 -13.08
CA ASP A 193 -22.49 -15.01 -12.76
C ASP A 193 -23.09 -14.78 -11.36
N LYS A 194 -24.32 -15.25 -11.12
CA LYS A 194 -24.98 -15.11 -9.81
C LYS A 194 -24.27 -15.86 -8.68
N ARG A 195 -23.51 -16.90 -9.02
CA ARG A 195 -22.66 -17.64 -8.08
C ARG A 195 -21.28 -17.01 -7.91
N SER A 196 -21.00 -15.89 -8.58
CA SER A 196 -19.73 -15.18 -8.46
C SER A 196 -19.89 -13.95 -7.59
N LEU A 197 -18.87 -13.69 -6.78
CA LEU A 197 -18.65 -12.40 -6.15
C LEU A 197 -17.45 -11.75 -6.85
N LEU A 198 -17.69 -10.63 -7.52
CA LEU A 198 -16.65 -9.81 -8.14
C LEU A 198 -16.66 -8.44 -7.48
N LEU A 199 -15.54 -8.07 -6.89
CA LEU A 199 -15.26 -6.71 -6.43
C LEU A 199 -14.15 -6.13 -7.27
N VAL A 200 -14.31 -4.89 -7.72
CA VAL A 200 -13.29 -4.12 -8.42
C VAL A 200 -12.87 -2.95 -7.55
N ILE A 201 -11.62 -2.54 -7.70
CA ILE A 201 -11.12 -1.28 -7.14
C ILE A 201 -10.74 -0.37 -8.29
N GLU A 202 -11.26 0.85 -8.28
CA GLU A 202 -11.02 1.87 -9.30
C GLU A 202 -10.05 2.93 -8.81
N THR A 203 -9.27 3.48 -9.74
CA THR A 203 -8.54 4.72 -9.51
C THR A 203 -9.50 5.93 -9.50
N PRO A 204 -9.07 7.10 -9.00
CA PRO A 204 -9.83 8.35 -9.11
C PRO A 204 -10.22 8.72 -10.55
N GLU A 205 -9.45 8.25 -11.53
CA GLU A 205 -9.69 8.45 -12.96
C GLU A 205 -10.70 7.44 -13.56
N GLY A 206 -11.22 6.51 -12.76
CA GLY A 206 -12.19 5.49 -13.18
C GLY A 206 -11.56 4.26 -13.85
N GLU A 207 -10.24 4.10 -13.77
CA GLU A 207 -9.53 2.95 -14.34
C GLU A 207 -9.51 1.78 -13.36
N LEU A 208 -9.52 0.54 -13.87
CA LEU A 208 -9.40 -0.66 -13.05
C LEU A 208 -8.01 -0.72 -12.40
N ALA A 209 -7.95 -0.53 -11.07
CA ALA A 209 -6.72 -0.67 -10.29
C ALA A 209 -6.47 -2.12 -9.83
N GLY A 210 -7.54 -2.92 -9.69
CA GLY A 210 -7.46 -4.31 -9.28
C GLY A 210 -8.84 -4.94 -9.10
N PHE A 211 -8.88 -6.22 -8.79
CA PHE A 211 -10.12 -6.91 -8.49
C PHE A 211 -9.91 -8.13 -7.56
N ALA A 212 -10.99 -8.54 -6.92
CA ALA A 212 -11.11 -9.81 -6.23
C ALA A 212 -12.31 -10.56 -6.81
N TRP A 213 -12.09 -11.79 -7.26
CA TRP A 213 -13.13 -12.66 -7.82
C TRP A 213 -13.15 -13.97 -7.05
N GLY A 214 -14.31 -14.32 -6.52
CA GLY A 214 -14.58 -15.65 -6.01
C GLY A 214 -15.86 -16.23 -6.56
N VAL A 215 -15.99 -17.54 -6.39
CA VAL A 215 -17.14 -18.32 -6.84
C VAL A 215 -17.65 -19.17 -5.69
N GLU A 216 -18.96 -19.27 -5.58
CA GLU A 216 -19.63 -20.19 -4.68
C GLU A 216 -19.36 -21.63 -5.13
N THR A 217 -18.91 -22.44 -4.19
CA THR A 217 -18.63 -23.86 -4.35
C THR A 217 -19.21 -24.63 -3.19
N GLU A 218 -19.31 -25.94 -3.36
CA GLU A 218 -19.76 -26.84 -2.30
C GLU A 218 -18.53 -27.48 -1.63
N ASN A 219 -18.50 -27.43 -0.31
CA ASN A 219 -17.46 -28.05 0.51
C ASN A 219 -17.53 -29.57 0.38
N GLN A 220 -16.42 -30.19 -0.02
CA GLN A 220 -16.36 -31.63 -0.30
C GLN A 220 -16.59 -32.51 0.93
N LEU A 221 -16.44 -31.98 2.14
CA LEU A 221 -16.53 -32.75 3.38
C LEU A 221 -17.96 -32.85 3.94
N ASP A 222 -18.75 -31.77 3.81
CA ASP A 222 -20.04 -31.63 4.50
C ASP A 222 -21.15 -31.02 3.63
N SER A 223 -20.89 -30.81 2.33
CA SER A 223 -21.85 -30.22 1.39
C SER A 223 -22.31 -28.80 1.74
N SER A 224 -21.63 -28.11 2.65
CA SER A 224 -21.92 -26.71 2.96
C SER A 224 -21.45 -25.78 1.83
N ALA A 225 -22.17 -24.69 1.60
CA ALA A 225 -21.74 -23.65 0.67
C ALA A 225 -20.49 -22.94 1.21
N GLU A 226 -19.47 -22.81 0.37
CA GLU A 226 -18.26 -22.04 0.67
C GLU A 226 -17.89 -21.13 -0.51
N MET A 227 -17.31 -19.97 -0.20
CA MET A 227 -16.76 -19.09 -1.22
C MET A 227 -15.31 -19.50 -1.53
N ARG A 228 -14.99 -19.73 -2.79
CA ARG A 228 -13.63 -19.95 -3.26
C ARG A 228 -13.09 -18.67 -3.90
N LEU A 229 -12.07 -18.07 -3.31
CA LEU A 229 -11.32 -16.98 -3.93
C LEU A 229 -10.55 -17.53 -5.13
N VAL A 230 -11.01 -17.17 -6.33
CA VAL A 230 -10.45 -17.62 -7.61
C VAL A 230 -9.24 -16.78 -8.01
N GLN A 231 -9.33 -15.47 -7.81
CA GLN A 231 -8.26 -14.53 -8.14
C GLN A 231 -8.33 -13.28 -7.26
N LEU A 232 -7.15 -12.81 -6.87
CA LEU A 232 -6.94 -11.48 -6.28
C LEU A 232 -5.78 -10.83 -7.02
N ALA A 233 -6.06 -9.80 -7.80
CA ALA A 233 -5.06 -9.15 -8.64
C ALA A 233 -5.12 -7.62 -8.51
N VAL A 234 -3.93 -7.00 -8.54
CA VAL A 234 -3.76 -5.55 -8.59
C VAL A 234 -2.85 -5.25 -9.78
N ALA A 235 -3.21 -4.20 -10.54
CA ALA A 235 -2.44 -3.72 -11.67
C ALA A 235 -0.96 -3.54 -11.28
N ARG A 236 -0.04 -3.97 -12.15
CA ARG A 236 1.39 -4.07 -11.80
C ARG A 236 1.97 -2.76 -11.30
N ASN A 237 1.60 -1.64 -11.91
CA ASN A 237 1.98 -0.29 -11.53
C ASN A 237 1.33 0.18 -10.21
N LEU A 238 0.35 -0.52 -9.64
CA LEU A 238 -0.34 -0.11 -8.40
C LEU A 238 -0.10 -1.08 -7.25
N ARG A 239 0.77 -2.07 -7.44
CA ARG A 239 1.17 -3.01 -6.38
C ARG A 239 2.01 -2.31 -5.32
N GLY A 240 1.98 -2.86 -4.12
CA GLY A 240 2.73 -2.34 -2.97
C GLY A 240 2.05 -1.19 -2.22
N LEU A 241 0.89 -0.72 -2.70
CA LEU A 241 0.13 0.40 -2.12
C LEU A 241 -0.90 -0.02 -1.07
N GLY A 242 -1.03 -1.33 -0.80
CA GLY A 242 -2.04 -1.85 0.12
C GLY A 242 -3.38 -2.18 -0.53
N LEU A 243 -3.60 -1.88 -1.82
CA LEU A 243 -4.86 -2.18 -2.53
C LEU A 243 -5.29 -3.65 -2.45
N GLY A 244 -4.35 -4.60 -2.53
CA GLY A 244 -4.65 -6.02 -2.38
C GLY A 244 -5.13 -6.39 -0.98
N LYS A 245 -4.61 -5.71 0.06
CA LYS A 245 -5.09 -5.87 1.45
C LYS A 245 -6.50 -5.31 1.59
N LEU A 246 -6.74 -4.12 1.04
CA LEU A 246 -8.04 -3.46 1.07
C LEU A 246 -9.11 -4.30 0.35
N LEU A 247 -8.83 -4.74 -0.88
CA LEU A 247 -9.70 -5.63 -1.65
C LEU A 247 -10.03 -6.92 -0.90
N LEU A 248 -9.03 -7.61 -0.34
CA LEU A 248 -9.27 -8.85 0.38
C LEU A 248 -10.10 -8.64 1.64
N HIS A 249 -9.89 -7.54 2.37
CA HIS A 249 -10.68 -7.23 3.56
C HIS A 249 -12.15 -7.00 3.20
N HIS A 250 -12.44 -6.19 2.18
CA HIS A 250 -13.79 -6.00 1.67
C HIS A 250 -14.39 -7.30 1.14
N PHE A 251 -13.61 -8.11 0.43
CA PHE A 251 -14.06 -9.39 -0.09
C PHE A 251 -14.49 -10.35 1.02
N VAL A 252 -13.76 -10.40 2.14
CA VAL A 252 -14.13 -11.20 3.33
C VAL A 252 -15.44 -10.68 3.93
N GLN A 253 -15.61 -9.37 4.06
CA GLN A 253 -16.84 -8.77 4.60
C GLN A 253 -18.05 -9.06 3.72
N GLU A 254 -17.93 -8.87 2.41
CA GLU A 254 -19.01 -9.17 1.44
C GLU A 254 -19.31 -10.66 1.36
N THR A 255 -18.30 -11.53 1.47
CA THR A 255 -18.54 -12.97 1.57
C THR A 255 -19.38 -13.32 2.81
N GLY A 256 -19.09 -12.70 3.96
CA GLY A 256 -19.86 -12.88 5.18
C GLY A 256 -21.28 -12.31 5.10
N SER A 257 -21.47 -11.17 4.42
CA SER A 257 -22.80 -10.56 4.24
C SER A 257 -23.73 -11.43 3.38
N LEU A 258 -23.16 -12.23 2.46
CA LEU A 258 -23.87 -13.24 1.68
C LEU A 258 -24.22 -14.51 2.48
N GLY A 259 -23.87 -14.58 3.77
CA GLY A 259 -24.16 -15.72 4.65
C GLY A 259 -23.18 -16.89 4.51
N MET A 260 -22.09 -16.72 3.75
CA MET A 260 -21.07 -17.76 3.62
C MET A 260 -20.27 -17.88 4.91
N CYS A 261 -20.21 -19.09 5.45
CA CYS A 261 -19.49 -19.37 6.70
C CYS A 261 -18.01 -19.73 6.47
N ARG A 262 -17.60 -19.89 5.21
CA ARG A 262 -16.25 -20.32 4.85
C ARG A 262 -15.77 -19.66 3.56
N LEU A 263 -14.51 -19.20 3.60
CA LEU A 263 -13.77 -18.65 2.46
C LEU A 263 -12.47 -19.44 2.28
N VAL A 264 -12.23 -19.94 1.07
CA VAL A 264 -11.05 -20.75 0.72
C VAL A 264 -10.24 -20.04 -0.35
N ALA A 265 -8.93 -20.01 -0.21
CA ALA A 265 -8.00 -19.48 -1.20
C ALA A 265 -6.86 -20.48 -1.42
N GLU A 266 -6.56 -20.80 -2.67
CA GLU A 266 -5.42 -21.64 -3.02
C GLU A 266 -4.21 -20.77 -3.35
N LEU A 267 -3.09 -20.98 -2.64
CA LEU A 267 -1.82 -20.32 -2.90
C LEU A 267 -0.87 -21.30 -3.56
N SER A 268 -0.28 -20.90 -4.69
CA SER A 268 0.69 -21.71 -5.44
C SER A 268 1.81 -20.85 -6.01
N GLY A 269 2.97 -21.46 -6.26
CA GLY A 269 4.11 -20.77 -6.90
C GLY A 269 4.55 -19.52 -6.10
N PRO A 270 4.79 -18.37 -6.75
CA PRO A 270 5.17 -17.13 -6.09
C PRO A 270 4.18 -16.65 -5.00
N ALA A 271 2.89 -16.97 -5.14
CA ALA A 271 1.84 -16.58 -4.19
C ALA A 271 2.02 -17.24 -2.81
N LEU A 272 2.81 -18.31 -2.68
CA LEU A 272 3.14 -18.92 -1.38
C LEU A 272 3.79 -17.92 -0.41
N LYS A 273 4.51 -16.91 -0.93
CA LYS A 273 5.09 -15.82 -0.13
C LYS A 273 4.03 -14.97 0.58
N LEU A 274 2.77 -15.03 0.14
CA LEU A 274 1.65 -14.31 0.72
C LEU A 274 0.96 -15.07 1.87
N ALA A 275 1.37 -16.30 2.19
CA ALA A 275 0.72 -17.10 3.23
C ALA A 275 0.65 -16.40 4.59
N ALA A 276 1.71 -15.68 4.99
CA ALA A 276 1.72 -14.91 6.24
C ALA A 276 0.68 -13.78 6.25
N PHE A 277 0.40 -13.18 5.09
CA PHE A 277 -0.62 -12.15 4.94
C PHE A 277 -2.04 -12.73 5.10
N PHE A 278 -2.34 -13.86 4.47
CA PHE A 278 -3.63 -14.56 4.65
C PHE A 278 -3.83 -15.02 6.09
N LYS A 279 -2.79 -15.55 6.76
CA LYS A 279 -2.86 -15.96 8.17
C LYS A 279 -3.23 -14.81 9.12
N LYS A 280 -2.75 -13.59 8.86
CA LYS A 280 -3.13 -12.40 9.64
C LYS A 280 -4.61 -12.04 9.54
N LEU A 281 -5.29 -12.50 8.48
CA LEU A 281 -6.73 -12.35 8.28
C LEU A 281 -7.54 -13.55 8.81
N GLY A 282 -6.90 -14.48 9.51
CA GLY A 282 -7.55 -15.65 10.10
C GLY A 282 -7.60 -16.88 9.21
N PHE A 283 -7.01 -16.86 8.02
CA PHE A 283 -6.91 -18.07 7.19
C PHE A 283 -5.99 -19.09 7.85
N VAL A 284 -6.41 -20.36 7.81
CA VAL A 284 -5.64 -21.51 8.26
C VAL A 284 -5.31 -22.41 7.07
N ASN A 285 -4.20 -23.15 7.16
CA ASN A 285 -3.84 -24.10 6.12
C ASN A 285 -4.83 -25.28 6.14
N SER A 286 -5.49 -25.54 5.02
CA SER A 286 -6.39 -26.69 4.85
C SER A 286 -5.70 -27.90 4.18
N SER A 287 -4.80 -27.66 3.23
CA SER A 287 -4.08 -28.70 2.50
C SER A 287 -2.67 -28.24 2.11
N VAL A 288 -1.79 -29.20 1.78
CA VAL A 288 -0.44 -28.96 1.26
C VAL A 288 -0.21 -29.92 0.09
N VAL A 289 0.14 -29.37 -1.07
CA VAL A 289 0.52 -30.15 -2.25
C VAL A 289 2.04 -30.10 -2.40
N MET A 290 2.67 -31.27 -2.56
CA MET A 290 4.11 -31.41 -2.78
C MET A 290 4.35 -32.00 -4.17
N ALA A 291 5.35 -31.46 -4.88
CA ALA A 291 5.75 -31.94 -6.21
C ALA A 291 7.22 -32.37 -6.19
N LEU A 292 7.52 -33.48 -6.85
CA LEU A 292 8.88 -33.97 -7.11
C LEU A 292 9.08 -34.05 -8.61
N ASP A 293 10.09 -33.35 -9.13
CA ASP A 293 10.50 -33.46 -10.52
C ASP A 293 11.34 -34.73 -10.70
N LEU A 294 10.80 -35.70 -11.43
CA LEU A 294 11.43 -37.01 -11.63
C LEU A 294 12.64 -36.95 -12.57
N ASP A 295 12.72 -35.92 -13.42
CA ASP A 295 13.84 -35.74 -14.36
C ASP A 295 15.09 -35.19 -13.68
N ASN A 296 14.94 -34.62 -12.47
CA ASN A 296 16.01 -33.99 -11.68
C ASN A 296 16.38 -34.79 -10.41
N ARG A 297 16.03 -36.07 -10.34
CA ARG A 297 16.37 -36.89 -9.18
C ARG A 297 17.89 -37.05 -9.07
N LYS A 298 18.48 -36.67 -7.94
CA LYS A 298 19.78 -37.23 -7.54
C LYS A 298 19.53 -38.67 -7.13
N GLU A 299 20.29 -39.62 -7.68
CA GLU A 299 20.23 -41.01 -7.24
C GLU A 299 20.45 -41.06 -5.73
N ALA A 300 19.51 -41.68 -5.02
CA ALA A 300 19.51 -41.84 -3.57
C ALA A 300 20.52 -42.91 -3.16
#